data_AF-A0A2K3M974-F1
#
_entry.id   AF-A0A2K3M974-F1
#
_cell.length_a   1.000
_cell.length_b   1.000
_cell.length_c   1.000
_cell.angle_alpha   90.00
_cell.angle_beta   90.00
_cell.angle_gamma   90.00
#
_symmetry.space_group_name_H-M   'P 1'
#
loop_
_entity.id
_entity.type
_entity.pdbx_description
1 polymer ?
#
loop_
_entity_poly.entity_id
_entity_poly.type
_entity_poly.pdbx_seq_one_letter_code
_entity_poly.pdbx_strand_id
1 'polypeptide(L)'
;MAFYLAELGLGNYYVMVLFSPSQIAAAAVYSARCILNRIQYWNQYLQNLAGYCIEQIKDCAKLLVRIYASAADVKTKSVYNKFSSPRKGHIALLPQPRNIEERL
;
A
#
# COMPACT_ATOMS: atom_id res chain seq x y z
N MET A 1 1.78 7.72 -3.24
CA MET A 1 2.04 6.52 -2.43
C MET A 1 0.88 5.51 -2.50
N ALA A 2 -0.35 5.88 -2.12
CA ALA A 2 -1.50 4.94 -2.16
C ALA A 2 -1.73 4.32 -3.55
N PHE A 3 -1.76 5.11 -4.63
CA PHE A 3 -1.90 4.59 -5.99
C PHE A 3 -0.79 3.61 -6.40
N TYR A 4 0.42 3.84 -5.91
CA TYR A 4 1.54 2.96 -6.20
C TYR A 4 1.37 1.59 -5.51
N LEU A 5 0.99 1.60 -4.23
CA LEU A 5 0.69 0.38 -3.48
C LEU A 5 -0.52 -0.37 -4.06
N ALA A 6 -1.57 0.35 -4.49
CA ALA A 6 -2.74 -0.24 -5.11
C ALA A 6 -2.37 -0.94 -6.44
N GLU A 7 -1.60 -0.29 -7.31
CA GLU A 7 -1.14 -0.92 -8.56
C GLU A 7 -0.20 -2.12 -8.31
N LEU A 8 0.63 -2.07 -7.26
CA LEU A 8 1.43 -3.23 -6.84
C LEU A 8 0.55 -4.40 -6.37
N GLY A 9 -0.51 -4.11 -5.61
CA GLY A 9 -1.47 -5.10 -5.15
C GLY A 9 -2.25 -5.74 -6.30
N LEU A 10 -2.75 -4.92 -7.23
CA LEU A 10 -3.46 -5.40 -8.44
C LEU A 10 -2.53 -6.19 -9.37
N GLY A 11 -1.24 -5.86 -9.43
CA GLY A 11 -0.25 -6.65 -10.15
C GLY A 11 0.08 -7.99 -9.50
N ASN A 12 -0.38 -8.24 -8.27
CA ASN A 12 -0.11 -9.46 -7.52
C ASN A 12 -1.34 -10.36 -7.49
N TYR A 13 -1.23 -11.52 -8.17
CA TYR A 13 -2.30 -12.51 -8.25
C TYR A 13 -2.84 -12.94 -6.87
N TYR A 14 -1.96 -13.15 -5.89
CA TYR A 14 -2.35 -13.59 -4.55
C TYR A 14 -3.21 -12.55 -3.83
N VAL A 15 -2.86 -11.27 -3.96
CA VAL A 15 -3.63 -10.16 -3.35
C VAL A 15 -5.00 -10.03 -4.03
N MET A 16 -5.06 -10.13 -5.36
CA MET A 16 -6.33 -10.04 -6.09
C MET A 16 -7.30 -11.19 -5.80
N VAL A 17 -6.80 -12.38 -5.48
CA VAL A 17 -7.64 -13.54 -5.15
C VAL A 17 -8.18 -13.45 -3.71
N LEU A 18 -7.40 -12.90 -2.78
CA LEU A 18 -7.76 -12.87 -1.37
C LEU A 18 -8.59 -11.64 -0.96
N PHE A 19 -8.45 -10.52 -1.65
CA PHE A 19 -9.07 -9.26 -1.24
C PHE A 19 -9.86 -8.63 -2.38
N SER A 20 -11.00 -8.02 -2.02
CA SER A 20 -11.77 -7.21 -2.97
C SER A 20 -11.02 -5.94 -3.37
N PRO A 21 -11.29 -5.37 -4.57
CA PRO A 21 -10.66 -4.12 -5.00
C PRO A 21 -10.86 -2.94 -4.01
N SER A 22 -12.01 -2.88 -3.33
CA SER A 22 -12.29 -1.89 -2.29
C SER A 22 -11.41 -2.09 -1.05
N GLN A 23 -11.21 -3.33 -0.60
CA GLN A 23 -10.30 -3.63 0.50
C GLN A 23 -8.85 -3.30 0.14
N ILE A 24 -8.41 -3.62 -1.08
CA ILE A 24 -7.06 -3.28 -1.56
C ILE A 24 -6.87 -1.76 -1.57
N ALA A 25 -7.88 -1.00 -2.02
CA ALA A 25 -7.83 0.46 -2.00
C ALA A 25 -7.75 1.03 -0.57
N ALA A 26 -8.56 0.52 0.35
CA ALA A 26 -8.53 0.91 1.76
C ALA A 26 -7.17 0.59 2.41
N ALA A 27 -6.66 -0.62 2.21
CA ALA A 27 -5.35 -1.06 2.69
C ALA A 27 -4.21 -0.23 2.10
N ALA A 28 -4.27 0.12 0.81
CA ALA A 28 -3.27 0.97 0.17
C ALA A 28 -3.24 2.39 0.77
N VAL A 29 -4.39 2.95 1.13
CA VAL A 29 -4.48 4.25 1.83
C VAL A 29 -3.90 4.13 3.23
N TYR A 30 -4.26 3.09 3.99
CA TYR A 30 -3.73 2.83 5.33
C TYR A 30 -2.21 2.68 5.31
N SER A 31 -1.67 1.77 4.49
CA SER A 31 -0.23 1.55 4.33
C SER A 31 0.50 2.82 3.87
N ALA A 32 -0.06 3.60 2.94
CA ALA A 32 0.55 4.84 2.50
C ALA A 32 0.65 5.88 3.63
N ARG A 33 -0.35 5.96 4.52
CA ARG A 33 -0.31 6.84 5.69
C ARG A 33 0.73 6.38 6.70
N CYS A 34 0.83 5.07 6.94
CA CYS A 34 1.87 4.49 7.80
C CYS A 34 3.29 4.78 7.26
N ILE A 35 3.51 4.58 5.96
CA ILE A 35 4.81 4.83 5.33
C ILE A 35 5.19 6.31 5.37
N LEU A 36 4.22 7.20 5.17
CA LEU A 36 4.46 8.65 5.20
C LEU A 36 4.43 9.24 6.62
N ASN A 37 4.35 8.40 7.67
CA ASN A 37 4.30 8.82 9.07
C ASN A 37 3.19 9.86 9.36
N ARG A 38 2.03 9.72 8.70
CA ARG A 38 0.89 10.63 8.91
C ARG A 38 0.14 10.22 10.18
N ILE A 39 0.08 11.12 11.16
CA ILE A 39 -0.66 10.92 12.42
C ILE A 39 -2.13 10.65 12.11
N GLN A 40 -2.76 9.73 12.86
CA GLN A 40 -4.05 9.09 12.56
C GLN A 40 -4.02 8.24 11.27
N TYR A 41 -3.42 7.05 11.36
CA TYR A 41 -3.26 6.12 10.24
C TYR A 41 -4.61 5.62 9.70
N TRP A 42 -5.58 5.36 10.59
CA TRP A 42 -6.97 5.04 10.25
C TRP A 42 -7.88 5.71 11.29
N ASN A 43 -8.66 6.71 10.87
CA ASN A 43 -9.56 7.43 11.77
C ASN A 43 -11.01 7.00 11.55
N GLN A 44 -11.89 7.34 12.50
CA GLN A 44 -13.31 6.99 12.43
C GLN A 44 -13.97 7.51 11.14
N TYR A 45 -13.52 8.65 10.63
CA TYR A 45 -14.03 9.21 9.37
C TYR A 45 -13.74 8.28 8.17
N LEU A 46 -12.49 7.78 8.05
CA LEU A 46 -12.10 6.84 7.01
C LEU A 46 -12.82 5.50 7.17
N GLN A 47 -12.99 5.02 8.40
CA GLN A 47 -13.76 3.81 8.67
C GLN A 47 -15.23 3.97 8.24
N ASN A 48 -15.86 5.10 8.54
CA ASN A 48 -17.25 5.37 8.14
C ASN A 48 -17.38 5.53 6.62
N LEU A 49 -16.38 6.12 5.95
CA LEU A 49 -16.39 6.32 4.49
C LEU A 49 -16.12 5.02 3.72
N ALA A 50 -15.12 4.25 4.16
CA ALA A 50 -14.70 3.02 3.47
C ALA A 50 -15.49 1.79 3.92
N GLY A 51 -16.15 1.85 5.09
CA GLY A 51 -16.88 0.73 5.68
C GLY A 51 -16.00 -0.39 6.25
N TYR A 52 -14.69 -0.16 6.40
CA TYR A 52 -13.74 -1.18 6.89
C TYR A 52 -13.07 -0.80 8.21
N CYS A 53 -13.04 -1.76 9.12
CA CYS A 53 -12.25 -1.72 10.36
C CYS A 53 -10.78 -2.01 10.08
N ILE A 54 -9.88 -1.58 10.98
CA ILE A 54 -8.44 -1.85 10.88
C ILE A 54 -8.18 -3.35 10.77
N GLU A 55 -8.85 -4.18 11.58
CA GLU A 55 -8.68 -5.64 11.54
C GLU A 55 -8.93 -6.23 10.14
N GLN A 56 -9.87 -5.66 9.37
CA GLN A 56 -10.26 -6.17 8.06
C GLN A 56 -9.28 -5.77 6.94
N ILE A 57 -8.49 -4.72 7.14
CA ILE A 57 -7.55 -4.19 6.14
C ILE A 57 -6.09 -4.44 6.50
N LYS A 58 -5.79 -4.75 7.77
CA LYS A 58 -4.45 -4.91 8.30
C LYS A 58 -3.67 -6.03 7.61
N ASP A 59 -4.32 -7.16 7.33
CA ASP A 59 -3.66 -8.28 6.65
C ASP A 59 -3.32 -7.94 5.19
N CYS A 60 -4.26 -7.29 4.48
CA CYS A 60 -4.01 -6.78 3.13
C CYS A 60 -2.87 -5.73 3.14
N ALA A 61 -2.88 -4.83 4.12
CA ALA A 61 -1.87 -3.78 4.28
C ALA A 61 -0.46 -4.35 4.51
N LYS A 62 -0.32 -5.39 5.35
CA LYS A 62 0.93 -6.12 5.56
C LYS A 62 1.44 -6.75 4.27
N LEU A 63 0.56 -7.42 3.51
CA LEU A 63 0.93 -7.99 2.21
C LEU A 63 1.40 -6.92 1.22
N LEU A 64 0.70 -5.78 1.15
CA LEU A 64 1.11 -4.65 0.29
C LEU A 64 2.48 -4.10 0.69
N VAL A 65 2.79 -4.01 1.98
CA VAL A 65 4.11 -3.53 2.45
C VAL A 65 5.22 -4.54 2.11
N ARG A 66 4.96 -5.84 2.22
CA ARG A 66 5.92 -6.88 1.78
C ARG A 66 6.18 -6.85 0.28
N ILE A 67 5.13 -6.63 -0.52
CA ILE A 67 5.26 -6.47 -1.98
C ILE A 67 6.03 -5.19 -2.28
N TYR A 68 5.75 -4.10 -1.57
CA TYR A 68 6.51 -2.86 -1.70
C TYR A 68 7.99 -3.07 -1.38
N ALA A 69 8.34 -3.82 -0.32
CA ALA A 69 9.73 -4.15 0.05
C ALA A 69 10.50 -4.91 -1.03
N SER A 70 9.81 -5.79 -1.76
CA SER A 70 10.38 -6.58 -2.85
C SER A 70 10.18 -5.95 -4.24
N ALA A 71 9.56 -4.77 -4.33
CA ALA A 71 9.19 -4.16 -5.61
C ALA A 71 10.38 -3.72 -6.47
N ALA A 72 11.55 -3.49 -5.84
CA ALA A 72 12.79 -3.18 -6.57
C ALA A 72 13.41 -4.43 -7.24
N ASP A 73 13.23 -5.60 -6.63
CA ASP A 73 13.87 -6.86 -7.04
C ASP A 73 12.99 -7.73 -7.97
N VAL A 74 11.65 -7.64 -7.84
CA VAL A 74 10.73 -8.61 -8.44
C VAL A 74 10.02 -8.07 -9.69
N LYS A 75 9.39 -8.97 -10.47
CA LYS A 75 8.57 -8.83 -11.71
C LYS A 75 7.65 -7.60 -11.87
N THR A 76 7.51 -6.72 -10.88
CA THR A 76 6.75 -5.46 -10.94
C THR A 76 7.61 -4.26 -11.40
N LYS A 77 8.70 -4.52 -12.15
CA LYS A 77 9.54 -3.48 -12.77
C LYS A 77 8.72 -2.44 -13.56
N SER A 78 7.64 -2.83 -14.22
CA SER A 78 6.80 -1.88 -14.98
C SER A 78 6.14 -0.85 -14.08
N VAL A 79 5.52 -1.28 -12.98
CA VAL A 79 4.90 -0.40 -11.97
C VAL A 79 5.98 0.40 -11.26
N TYR A 80 7.07 -0.25 -10.83
CA TYR A 80 8.21 0.45 -10.22
C TYR A 80 8.74 1.56 -11.13
N ASN A 81 9.08 1.27 -12.38
CA ASN A 81 9.60 2.25 -13.34
C ASN A 81 8.61 3.38 -13.62
N LYS A 82 7.30 3.06 -13.73
CA LYS A 82 6.24 4.06 -13.92
C LYS A 82 6.23 5.08 -12.77
N PHE A 83 6.34 4.61 -11.53
CA PHE A 83 6.30 5.47 -10.33
C PHE A 83 7.67 6.02 -9.92
N SER A 84 8.76 5.53 -10.52
CA SER A 84 10.09 6.16 -10.47
C SER A 84 10.21 7.35 -11.42
N SER A 85 9.27 7.54 -12.36
CA SER A 85 9.31 8.70 -13.26
C SER A 85 9.09 10.03 -12.51
N PRO A 86 9.70 11.14 -13.00
CA PRO A 86 9.49 12.47 -12.42
C PRO A 86 8.03 12.91 -12.47
N ARG A 87 7.28 12.47 -13.49
CA ARG A 87 5.84 12.74 -13.64
C ARG A 87 5.00 12.15 -12.50
N LYS A 88 5.52 11.13 -11.81
CA LYS A 88 4.91 10.50 -10.65
C LYS A 88 5.61 10.87 -9.34
N GLY A 89 6.49 11.87 -9.36
CA GLY A 89 7.15 12.41 -8.17
C GLY A 89 8.20 11.48 -7.55
N HIS A 90 8.78 10.56 -8.34
CA HIS A 90 9.79 9.59 -7.87
C HIS A 90 9.37 8.77 -6.64
N ILE A 91 8.07 8.54 -6.47
CA ILE A 91 7.51 7.93 -5.26
C ILE A 91 8.07 6.52 -5.00
N ALA A 92 8.39 5.77 -6.06
CA ALA A 92 8.97 4.43 -5.92
C ALA A 92 10.42 4.42 -5.41
N LEU A 93 11.12 5.57 -5.47
CA LEU A 93 12.49 5.72 -4.97
C LEU A 93 12.54 6.11 -3.48
N LEU A 94 11.38 6.34 -2.85
CA LEU A 94 11.36 6.72 -1.44
C LEU A 94 11.90 5.59 -0.57
N PRO A 95 12.82 5.90 0.37
CA PRO A 95 13.33 4.89 1.28
C PRO A 95 12.18 4.33 2.11
N GLN A 96 12.16 3.01 2.29
CA GLN A 96 11.18 2.38 3.15
C GLN A 96 11.47 2.73 4.61
N PRO A 97 10.48 3.21 5.38
CA PRO A 97 10.64 3.32 6.82
C PRO A 97 11.02 1.97 7.42
N ARG A 98 11.94 1.98 8.37
CA ARG A 98 12.26 0.78 9.17
C ARG A 98 11.04 0.45 10.04
N ASN A 99 10.74 -0.83 10.21
CA ASN A 99 9.66 -1.35 11.07
C ASN A 99 8.23 -0.92 10.70
N ILE A 100 7.88 -0.80 9.40
CA ILE A 100 6.48 -0.52 9.00
C ILE A 100 5.52 -1.62 9.50
N GLU A 101 5.96 -2.88 9.55
CA GLU A 101 5.13 -3.99 10.04
C GLU A 101 4.73 -3.84 11.52
N GLU A 102 5.57 -3.23 12.36
CA GLU A 102 5.23 -2.94 13.78
C GLU A 102 4.19 -1.82 13.91
N ARG A 103 4.06 -0.98 12.86
CA ARG A 103 3.15 0.17 12.82
C ARG A 103 1.80 -0.15 12.18
N LEU A 104 1.65 -1.35 11.61
CA LEU A 104 0.42 -1.87 11.00
C LEU A 104 -0.37 -2.70 12.01
#